data_AF-A0AAW6WB95-F1
#
_entry.id   AF-A0AAW6WB95-F1
#
_cell.length_a   1.000
_cell.length_b   1.000
_cell.length_c   1.000
_cell.angle_alpha   90.00
_cell.angle_beta   90.00
_cell.angle_gamma   90.00
#
_symmetry.space_group_name_H-M   'P 1'
#
loop_
_entity.id
_entity.type
_entity.pdbx_description
1 polymer ?
#
loop_
_entity_poly.entity_id
_entity_poly.type
_entity_poly.pdbx_seq_one_letter_code
_entity_poly.pdbx_strand_id
1 'polypeptide(L)'
;MILILFLISHILADYVFQTKKMAEKKKHSIKVLSFHAAIYSLIFFITYLLLFQISLSWKSFLIIAVSHAVIDVGKEKVEAKLLLKHPSFPFFSFLLDQILHISILMFVLYYFSLEKHTNLYYQNIEAMPHFREIVSYILLFLVILTPSSVFIKKCFYCYLRKQKKTQGQKQEI
;
A
#
# COMPACT_ATOMS: atom_id res chain seq x y z
N MET A 1 -6.74 6.82 15.91
CA MET A 1 -6.70 7.76 14.77
C MET A 1 -5.50 7.51 13.85
N ILE A 2 -4.32 7.32 14.43
CA ILE A 2 -3.03 7.15 13.74
C ILE A 2 -3.06 6.14 12.59
N LEU A 3 -3.74 5.00 12.76
CA LEU A 3 -3.89 4.01 11.68
C LEU A 3 -4.49 4.61 10.40
N ILE A 4 -5.50 5.47 10.51
CA ILE A 4 -6.15 6.13 9.36
C ILE A 4 -5.13 7.01 8.64
N LEU A 5 -4.31 7.74 9.38
CA LEU A 5 -3.24 8.59 8.82
C LEU A 5 -2.13 7.75 8.16
N PHE A 6 -1.80 6.58 8.72
CA PHE A 6 -0.90 5.61 8.10
C PHE A 6 -1.49 5.05 6.79
N LEU A 7 -2.78 4.71 6.78
CA LEU A 7 -3.46 4.24 5.56
C LEU A 7 -3.50 5.34 4.48
N ILE A 8 -3.78 6.59 4.86
CA ILE A 8 -3.70 7.73 3.94
C ILE A 8 -2.29 7.85 3.36
N SER A 9 -1.26 7.81 4.21
CA SER A 9 0.15 7.90 3.79
C SER A 9 0.54 6.76 2.85
N HIS A 10 0.10 5.54 3.15
CA HIS A 10 0.29 4.37 2.31
C HIS A 10 -0.38 4.53 0.94
N ILE A 11 -1.66 4.94 0.90
CA ILE A 11 -2.38 5.13 -0.37
C ILE A 11 -1.75 6.26 -1.20
N LEU A 12 -1.36 7.36 -0.55
CA LEU A 12 -0.65 8.45 -1.21
C LEU A 12 0.63 7.95 -1.87
N ALA A 13 1.48 7.25 -1.14
CA ALA A 13 2.74 6.74 -1.66
C ALA A 13 2.54 5.71 -2.78
N ASP A 14 1.73 4.68 -2.55
CA ASP A 14 1.60 3.52 -3.46
C ASP A 14 0.67 3.73 -4.65
N TYR A 15 -0.21 4.74 -4.61
CA TYR A 15 -1.15 4.98 -5.72
C TYR A 15 -1.11 6.40 -6.28
N VAL A 16 -0.95 7.43 -5.45
CA VAL A 16 -0.96 8.81 -5.93
C VAL A 16 0.40 9.19 -6.48
N PHE A 17 1.48 8.93 -5.74
CA PHE A 17 2.84 9.19 -6.18
C PHE A 17 3.41 8.06 -7.04
N GLN A 18 2.83 6.85 -6.98
CA GLN A 18 3.23 5.77 -7.87
C GLN A 18 2.56 5.88 -9.24
N THR A 19 3.26 6.45 -10.21
CA THR A 19 2.73 6.55 -11.59
C THR A 19 2.55 5.17 -12.25
N LYS A 20 1.60 5.05 -13.19
CA LYS A 20 1.37 3.81 -13.97
C LYS A 20 2.65 3.31 -14.67
N LYS A 21 3.42 4.23 -15.25
CA LYS A 21 4.71 3.93 -15.91
C LYS A 21 5.73 3.38 -14.93
N MET A 22 5.74 3.85 -13.68
CA MET A 22 6.62 3.34 -12.63
C MET A 22 6.21 1.92 -12.22
N ALA A 23 4.90 1.69 -12.02
CA ALA A 23 4.37 0.37 -11.69
C ALA A 23 4.62 -0.68 -12.77
N GLU A 24 4.65 -0.30 -14.05
CA GLU A 24 5.03 -1.21 -15.15
C GLU A 24 6.53 -1.46 -15.21
N LYS A 25 7.35 -0.40 -15.06
CA LYS A 25 8.81 -0.53 -15.14
C LYS A 25 9.43 -1.23 -13.93
N LYS A 26 8.82 -1.15 -12.75
CA LYS A 26 9.37 -1.76 -11.53
C LYS A 26 9.48 -3.29 -11.62
N LYS A 27 8.65 -3.92 -12.47
CA LYS A 27 8.69 -5.36 -12.78
C LYS A 27 10.01 -5.84 -13.36
N HIS A 28 10.74 -4.94 -14.03
CA HIS A 28 11.96 -5.27 -14.77
C HIS A 28 13.17 -4.42 -14.35
N SER A 29 13.00 -3.47 -13.42
CA SER A 29 14.05 -2.55 -13.03
C SER A 29 14.09 -2.31 -11.53
N ILE A 30 15.14 -2.84 -10.89
CA ILE A 30 15.39 -2.61 -9.47
C ILE A 30 15.59 -1.12 -9.16
N LYS A 31 16.15 -0.34 -10.10
CA LYS A 31 16.33 1.11 -9.94
C LYS A 31 14.99 1.82 -9.74
N VAL A 32 14.00 1.44 -10.53
CA VAL A 32 12.65 2.03 -10.47
C VAL A 32 11.94 1.60 -9.17
N LEU A 33 12.13 0.35 -8.75
CA LEU A 33 11.62 -0.13 -7.47
C LEU A 33 12.25 0.63 -6.29
N SER A 34 13.59 0.79 -6.27
CA SER A 34 14.28 1.56 -5.24
C SER A 34 13.85 3.03 -5.20
N PHE A 35 13.59 3.62 -6.37
CA PHE A 35 13.05 4.98 -6.44
C PHE A 35 11.64 5.08 -5.85
N HIS A 36 10.76 4.11 -6.12
CA HIS A 36 9.45 4.03 -5.47
C HIS A 36 9.58 3.88 -3.95
N ALA A 37 10.44 2.98 -3.48
CA ALA A 37 10.69 2.78 -2.06
C ALA A 37 11.23 4.06 -1.38
N ALA A 38 12.04 4.86 -2.09
CA ALA A 38 12.51 6.15 -1.59
C ALA A 38 11.37 7.18 -1.48
N ILE A 39 10.49 7.25 -2.47
CA ILE A 39 9.28 8.10 -2.40
C ILE A 39 8.40 7.67 -1.23
N TYR A 40 8.15 6.37 -1.09
CA TYR A 40 7.35 5.83 0.02
C TYR A 40 7.95 6.20 1.37
N SER A 41 9.27 6.00 1.51
CA SER A 41 10.01 6.36 2.73
C SER A 41 9.93 7.85 3.03
N LEU A 42 10.00 8.72 2.00
CA LEU A 42 9.88 10.16 2.18
C LEU A 42 8.47 10.56 2.66
N ILE A 43 7.42 10.00 2.07
CA ILE A 43 6.04 10.27 2.49
C ILE A 43 5.83 9.83 3.94
N PHE A 44 6.27 8.61 4.29
CA PHE A 44 6.17 8.14 5.67
C PHE A 44 7.05 8.93 6.63
N PHE A 45 8.22 9.41 6.19
CA PHE A 45 9.07 10.26 7.01
C PHE A 45 8.34 11.55 7.38
N ILE A 46 7.72 12.23 6.40
CA ILE A 46 6.92 13.44 6.65
C ILE A 46 5.77 13.14 7.61
N THR A 47 5.04 12.03 7.40
CA THR A 47 3.99 11.61 8.33
C THR A 47 4.55 11.41 9.74
N TYR A 48 5.71 10.78 9.89
CA TYR A 48 6.35 10.59 11.19
C TYR A 48 6.76 11.91 11.86
N LEU A 49 7.29 12.87 11.10
CA LEU A 49 7.61 14.20 11.60
C LEU A 49 6.36 14.91 12.16
N LEU A 50 5.22 14.76 11.48
CA LEU A 50 3.97 15.38 11.88
C LEU A 50 3.36 14.72 13.12
N LEU A 51 3.42 13.38 13.23
CA LEU A 51 2.69 12.64 14.25
C LEU A 51 3.48 12.40 15.54
N PHE A 52 4.79 12.18 15.45
CA PHE A 52 5.55 11.59 16.56
C PHE A 52 6.75 12.42 16.98
N GLN A 53 7.25 12.13 18.19
CA GLN A 53 8.59 12.49 18.59
C GLN A 53 9.60 11.53 17.96
N ILE A 54 10.48 12.05 17.10
CA ILE A 54 11.40 11.26 16.26
C ILE A 54 12.37 10.43 17.11
N SER A 55 12.87 11.00 18.21
CA SER A 55 13.81 10.36 19.12
C SER A 55 13.31 9.02 19.66
N LEU A 56 11.99 8.87 19.82
CA LEU A 56 11.35 7.67 20.35
C LEU A 56 10.86 6.72 19.25
N SER A 57 10.55 7.26 18.06
CA SER A 57 9.80 6.52 17.03
C SER A 57 10.59 6.17 15.77
N TRP A 58 11.84 6.60 15.62
CA TRP A 58 12.62 6.38 14.39
C TRP A 58 12.78 4.90 13.99
N LYS A 59 12.88 3.98 14.97
CA LYS A 59 13.00 2.53 14.69
C LYS A 59 11.76 1.99 13.99
N SER A 60 10.58 2.44 14.40
CA SER A 60 9.31 1.98 13.85
C SER A 60 9.12 2.49 12.42
N PHE A 61 9.55 3.71 12.13
CA PHE A 61 9.64 4.25 10.77
C PHE A 61 10.53 3.39 9.86
N LEU A 62 11.75 3.05 10.32
CA LEU A 62 12.66 2.22 9.52
C LEU A 62 12.07 0.84 9.22
N ILE A 63 11.37 0.23 10.18
CA ILE A 63 10.70 -1.05 9.95
C ILE A 63 9.65 -0.90 8.86
N ILE A 64 8.80 0.13 8.89
CA ILE A 64 7.81 0.37 7.85
C ILE A 64 8.47 0.55 6.47
N ALA A 65 9.51 1.38 6.38
CA ALA A 65 10.21 1.67 5.13
C ALA A 65 10.89 0.42 4.54
N VAL A 66 11.60 -0.33 5.38
CA VAL A 66 12.30 -1.56 4.96
C VAL A 66 11.30 -2.65 4.60
N SER A 67 10.26 -2.87 5.42
CA SER A 67 9.22 -3.86 5.13
C SER A 67 8.50 -3.57 3.83
N HIS A 68 8.19 -2.31 3.52
CA HIS A 68 7.62 -1.93 2.22
C HIS A 68 8.52 -2.37 1.07
N ALA A 69 9.80 -1.98 1.09
CA ALA A 69 10.75 -2.36 0.05
C ALA A 69 10.89 -3.89 -0.09
N VAL A 70 10.92 -4.62 1.03
CA VAL A 70 11.02 -6.08 1.04
C VAL A 70 9.76 -6.73 0.44
N ILE A 71 8.56 -6.26 0.80
CA ILE A 71 7.30 -6.78 0.27
C ILE A 71 7.23 -6.53 -1.23
N ASP A 72 7.54 -5.31 -1.68
CA ASP A 72 7.51 -4.95 -3.10
C ASP A 72 8.50 -5.79 -3.93
N VAL A 73 9.73 -5.98 -3.45
CA VAL A 73 10.71 -6.88 -4.09
C VAL A 73 10.22 -8.33 -4.11
N GLY A 74 9.68 -8.81 -2.98
CA GLY A 74 9.17 -10.17 -2.84
C GLY A 74 8.04 -10.45 -3.82
N LYS A 75 7.08 -9.53 -3.91
CA LYS A 75 5.96 -9.57 -4.85
C LYS A 75 6.44 -9.66 -6.28
N GLU A 76 7.33 -8.77 -6.73
CA GLU A 76 7.82 -8.77 -8.12
C GLU A 76 8.57 -10.07 -8.46
N LYS A 77 9.36 -10.62 -7.52
CA LYS A 77 10.04 -11.91 -7.69
C LYS A 77 9.04 -13.09 -7.79
N VAL A 78 8.00 -13.06 -6.98
CA VAL A 78 6.95 -14.09 -6.96
C VAL A 78 6.11 -14.01 -8.25
N GLU A 79 5.68 -12.82 -8.66
CA GLU A 79 4.98 -12.59 -9.92
C GLU A 79 5.83 -13.05 -11.11
N ALA A 80 7.12 -12.68 -11.19
CA ALA A 80 8.01 -13.11 -12.26
C ALA A 80 8.09 -14.64 -12.42
N LYS A 81 8.00 -15.40 -11.33
CA LYS A 81 8.04 -16.88 -11.35
C LYS A 81 6.68 -17.52 -11.65
N LEU A 82 5.58 -16.93 -11.19
CA LEU A 82 4.25 -17.57 -11.17
C LEU A 82 3.26 -17.03 -12.20
N LEU A 83 3.53 -15.88 -12.83
CA LEU A 83 2.66 -15.26 -13.83
C LEU A 83 2.38 -16.17 -15.05
N LEU A 84 3.28 -17.10 -15.39
CA LEU A 84 3.11 -18.03 -16.50
C LEU A 84 2.17 -19.20 -16.18
N LYS A 85 1.97 -19.57 -14.90
CA LYS A 85 1.24 -20.78 -14.52
C LYS A 85 -0.23 -20.55 -14.15
N HIS A 86 -0.59 -19.38 -13.62
CA HIS A 86 -1.92 -19.18 -13.01
C HIS A 86 -2.59 -17.86 -13.43
N PRO A 87 -3.70 -17.89 -14.21
CA PRO A 87 -4.33 -16.67 -14.75
C PRO A 87 -5.03 -15.79 -13.70
N SER A 88 -5.42 -16.34 -12.55
CA SER A 88 -6.01 -15.58 -11.43
C SER A 88 -4.96 -15.00 -10.47
N PHE A 89 -3.70 -15.42 -10.62
CA PHE A 89 -2.60 -15.03 -9.75
C PHE A 89 -2.39 -13.52 -9.61
N PRO A 90 -2.54 -12.69 -10.67
CA PRO A 90 -2.32 -11.24 -10.54
C PRO A 90 -3.31 -10.51 -9.62
N PHE A 91 -4.49 -11.09 -9.39
CA PHE A 91 -5.49 -10.56 -8.45
C PHE A 91 -5.17 -10.97 -7.01
N PHE A 92 -4.89 -12.26 -6.77
CA PHE A 92 -4.51 -12.74 -5.44
C PHE A 92 -3.19 -12.16 -4.96
N SER A 93 -2.19 -12.02 -5.84
CA SER A 93 -0.92 -11.38 -5.49
C SER A 93 -1.12 -9.92 -5.09
N PHE A 94 -2.04 -9.20 -5.75
CA PHE A 94 -2.41 -7.84 -5.36
C PHE A 94 -3.08 -7.78 -3.98
N LEU A 95 -4.03 -8.70 -3.70
CA LEU A 95 -4.68 -8.74 -2.39
C LEU A 95 -3.70 -9.06 -1.26
N LEU A 96 -2.86 -10.07 -1.47
CA LEU A 96 -1.85 -10.46 -0.49
C LEU A 96 -0.87 -9.31 -0.22
N ASP A 97 -0.46 -8.60 -1.26
CA ASP A 97 0.40 -7.42 -1.17
C ASP A 97 -0.22 -6.33 -0.29
N GLN A 98 -1.50 -5.96 -0.52
CA GLN A 98 -2.19 -4.97 0.30
C GLN A 98 -2.37 -5.43 1.75
N ILE A 99 -2.68 -6.70 1.97
CA ILE A 99 -2.81 -7.28 3.32
C ILE A 99 -1.47 -7.20 4.05
N LEU A 100 -0.37 -7.61 3.43
CA LEU A 100 0.96 -7.58 4.05
C LEU A 100 1.37 -6.16 4.47
N HIS A 101 1.14 -5.17 3.61
CA HIS A 101 1.43 -3.77 3.93
C HIS A 101 0.60 -3.28 5.12
N ILE A 102 -0.72 -3.50 5.11
CA ILE A 102 -1.61 -3.10 6.21
C ILE A 102 -1.24 -3.84 7.50
N SER A 103 -0.90 -5.13 7.43
CA SER A 103 -0.46 -5.92 8.57
C SER A 103 0.80 -5.37 9.21
N ILE A 104 1.78 -4.92 8.41
CA ILE A 104 2.99 -4.26 8.95
C ILE A 104 2.64 -2.94 9.63
N LEU A 105 1.78 -2.11 9.03
CA LEU A 105 1.36 -0.85 9.65
C LEU A 105 0.68 -1.09 11.01
N MET A 106 -0.22 -2.07 11.08
CA MET A 106 -0.89 -2.49 12.31
C MET A 106 0.11 -3.01 13.34
N PHE A 107 0.98 -3.95 12.92
CA PHE A 107 2.00 -4.52 13.78
C PHE A 107 2.88 -3.44 14.40
N VAL A 108 3.38 -2.51 13.59
CA VAL A 108 4.27 -1.45 14.05
C VAL A 108 3.54 -0.49 15.00
N LEU A 109 2.30 -0.11 14.68
CA LEU A 109 1.47 0.75 15.53
C LEU A 109 1.30 0.17 16.94
N TYR A 110 0.92 -1.11 17.05
CA TYR A 110 0.65 -1.75 18.34
C TYR A 110 1.92 -2.17 19.08
N TYR A 111 2.87 -2.81 18.39
CA TYR A 111 4.10 -3.32 19.02
C TYR A 111 4.93 -2.19 19.64
N PHE A 112 5.04 -1.05 18.95
CA PHE A 112 5.77 0.12 19.47
C PHE A 112 4.89 1.06 20.31
N SER A 113 3.60 0.75 20.52
CA SER A 113 2.66 1.60 21.27
C SER A 113 2.71 3.07 20.81
N LEU A 114 2.74 3.33 19.50
CA LEU A 114 3.08 4.65 18.95
C LEU A 114 2.14 5.77 19.41
N GLU A 115 0.91 5.46 19.81
CA GLU A 115 -0.03 6.43 20.38
C GLU A 115 0.56 7.17 21.59
N LYS A 116 1.41 6.51 22.39
CA LYS A 116 2.10 7.09 23.56
C LYS A 116 3.28 7.99 23.19
N HIS A 117 3.74 7.94 21.95
CA HIS A 117 4.92 8.67 21.46
C HIS A 117 4.55 9.82 20.51
N THR A 118 3.26 10.19 20.48
CA THR A 118 2.77 11.33 19.72
C THR A 118 3.37 12.64 20.22
N ASN A 119 3.60 13.59 19.32
CA ASN A 119 4.08 14.91 19.67
C ASN A 119 2.91 15.86 20.03
N LEU A 120 3.23 16.98 20.67
CA LEU A 120 2.23 17.96 21.10
C LEU A 120 1.48 18.61 19.91
N TYR A 121 2.16 18.77 18.77
CA TYR A 121 1.56 19.34 17.56
C TYR A 121 0.39 18.50 17.06
N TYR A 122 0.60 17.18 16.93
CA TYR A 122 -0.46 16.25 16.57
C TYR A 122 -1.58 16.23 17.60
N GLN A 123 -1.26 16.20 18.90
CA GLN A 123 -2.27 16.20 19.96
C GLN A 123 -3.19 17.43 19.89
N ASN A 124 -2.62 18.61 19.61
CA ASN A 124 -3.40 19.84 19.44
C ASN A 124 -4.32 19.79 18.22
N ILE A 125 -3.85 19.25 17.10
CA ILE A 125 -4.66 19.09 15.88
C ILE A 125 -5.76 18.04 16.09
N GLU A 126 -5.43 16.93 16.73
CA GLU A 126 -6.39 15.84 16.99
C GLU A 126 -7.53 16.30 17.91
N ALA A 127 -7.26 17.25 18.82
CA ALA A 127 -8.26 17.84 19.70
C ALA A 127 -9.20 18.84 18.99
N MET A 128 -8.94 19.22 17.74
CA MET A 128 -9.81 20.15 17.01
C MET A 128 -11.18 19.51 16.69
N PRO A 129 -12.28 20.29 16.75
CA PRO A 129 -13.59 19.79 16.36
C PRO A 129 -13.58 19.25 14.93
N HIS A 130 -14.30 18.15 14.71
CA HIS A 130 -14.47 17.49 13.41
C HIS A 130 -13.19 16.94 12.75
N PHE A 131 -12.03 16.96 13.40
CA PHE A 131 -10.78 16.46 12.83
C PHE A 131 -10.91 15.00 12.37
N ARG A 132 -11.52 14.17 13.22
CA ARG A 132 -11.71 12.74 12.95
C ARG A 132 -12.56 12.49 11.71
N GLU A 133 -13.66 13.23 11.57
CA GLU A 133 -14.58 13.13 10.44
C GLU A 133 -13.88 13.54 9.15
N ILE A 134 -13.19 14.69 9.15
CA ILE A 134 -12.45 15.20 8.00
C ILE A 134 -11.41 14.19 7.52
N VAL A 135 -10.56 13.69 8.43
CA VAL A 135 -9.53 12.69 8.10
C VAL A 135 -10.16 11.40 7.58
N SER A 136 -11.29 10.97 8.15
CA SER A 136 -12.00 9.77 7.68
C SER A 136 -12.59 9.95 6.28
N TYR A 137 -13.13 11.12 5.95
CA TYR A 137 -13.62 11.44 4.61
C TYR A 137 -12.49 11.51 3.58
N ILE A 138 -11.33 12.05 3.95
CA ILE A 138 -10.14 12.04 3.10
C ILE A 138 -9.75 10.59 2.78
N LEU A 139 -9.66 9.71 3.78
CA LEU A 139 -9.36 8.30 3.56
C LEU A 139 -10.38 7.65 2.63
N LEU A 140 -11.68 7.87 2.87
CA LEU A 140 -12.75 7.30 2.06
C LEU A 140 -12.62 7.72 0.59
N PHE A 141 -12.40 9.00 0.33
CA PHE A 141 -12.24 9.54 -1.02
C PHE A 141 -11.02 8.93 -1.72
N LEU A 142 -9.88 8.85 -1.02
CA LEU A 142 -8.67 8.22 -1.54
C LEU A 142 -8.89 6.75 -1.89
N VAL A 143 -9.55 5.98 -1.02
CA VAL A 143 -9.85 4.56 -1.25
C VAL A 143 -10.75 4.35 -2.46
N ILE A 144 -11.77 5.20 -2.64
CA ILE A 144 -12.69 5.10 -3.78
C ILE A 144 -11.98 5.42 -5.09
N LEU A 145 -11.13 6.45 -5.12
CA LEU A 145 -10.50 6.88 -6.37
C LEU A 145 -9.43 5.90 -6.87
N THR A 146 -8.53 5.47 -5.98
CA THR A 146 -7.28 4.82 -6.42
C THR A 146 -7.24 3.30 -6.21
N PRO A 147 -7.21 2.73 -4.98
CA PRO A 147 -7.11 1.28 -4.82
C PRO A 147 -8.35 0.56 -5.34
N SER A 148 -9.55 1.14 -5.18
CA SER A 148 -10.80 0.55 -5.70
C SER A 148 -10.79 0.39 -7.22
N SER A 149 -10.31 1.40 -7.96
CA SER A 149 -10.25 1.32 -9.43
C SER A 149 -9.26 0.26 -9.92
N VAL A 150 -8.11 0.12 -9.24
CA VAL A 150 -7.12 -0.93 -9.50
C VAL A 150 -7.68 -2.33 -9.17
N PHE A 151 -8.37 -2.46 -8.04
CA PHE A 151 -9.03 -3.69 -7.62
C PHE A 151 -10.05 -4.15 -8.67
N ILE A 152 -10.97 -3.26 -9.07
CA ILE A 152 -12.01 -3.55 -10.08
C ILE A 152 -11.34 -3.99 -11.38
N LYS A 153 -10.32 -3.26 -11.86
CA LYS A 153 -9.60 -3.61 -13.09
C LYS A 153 -8.99 -5.02 -13.03
N LYS A 154 -8.34 -5.38 -11.92
CA LYS A 154 -7.73 -6.71 -11.74
C LYS A 154 -8.81 -7.81 -11.61
N CYS A 155 -9.91 -7.52 -10.92
CA CYS A 155 -11.04 -8.44 -10.77
C CYS A 155 -11.70 -8.75 -12.13
N PHE A 156 -12.06 -7.72 -12.89
CA PHE A 156 -12.64 -7.87 -14.23
C PHE A 156 -11.71 -8.59 -15.19
N TYR A 157 -10.41 -8.28 -15.16
CA TYR A 157 -9.41 -9.00 -15.96
C TYR A 157 -9.41 -10.51 -15.64
N CYS A 158 -9.43 -10.86 -14.35
CA CYS A 158 -9.51 -12.25 -13.92
C CYS A 158 -10.80 -12.94 -14.39
N TYR A 159 -11.95 -12.25 -14.24
CA TYR A 159 -13.26 -12.76 -14.65
C TYR A 159 -13.35 -13.01 -16.15
N LEU A 160 -13.01 -12.02 -16.98
CA LEU A 160 -13.05 -12.12 -18.44
C LEU A 160 -12.10 -13.21 -18.97
N ARG A 161 -10.92 -13.36 -18.35
CA ARG A 161 -9.96 -14.39 -18.75
C ARG A 161 -10.45 -15.80 -18.40
N LYS A 162 -11.16 -15.97 -17.28
CA LYS A 162 -11.80 -17.25 -16.92
C LYS A 162 -12.86 -17.63 -17.94
N GLN A 163 -13.71 -16.68 -18.37
CA GLN A 163 -14.71 -16.93 -19.40
C GLN A 163 -14.10 -17.38 -20.74
N LYS A 164 -13.06 -16.69 -21.23
CA LYS A 164 -12.39 -17.07 -22.49
C LYS A 164 -11.83 -18.50 -22.48
N LYS A 165 -11.25 -18.95 -21.36
CA LYS A 165 -10.78 -20.35 -21.22
C LYS A 165 -11.93 -21.35 -21.30
N THR A 166 -13.06 -21.06 -20.66
CA THR A 166 -14.24 -21.94 -20.69
C THR A 166 -14.90 -22.01 -22.08
N GLN A 167 -14.86 -20.92 -22.87
CA GLN A 167 -15.37 -20.92 -24.24
C GLN A 167 -14.43 -21.64 -25.23
N GLY A 168 -13.10 -21.45 -25.12
CA GLY A 168 -12.14 -22.17 -25.96
C GLY A 168 -12.18 -23.69 -25.78
N GLN A 169 -12.34 -24.18 -24.54
CA GLN A 169 -12.51 -25.61 -24.27
C GLN A 169 -13.82 -26.22 -24.82
N LYS A 170 -14.83 -25.40 -25.13
CA LYS A 170 -16.10 -25.87 -25.72
C LYS A 170 -16.07 -25.92 -27.25
N GLN A 171 -15.07 -25.34 -27.91
CA GLN A 171 -14.93 -25.35 -29.38
C GLN A 171 -14.01 -26.49 -29.88
N GLU A 172 -13.30 -27.16 -28.98
CA GLU A 172 -12.40 -28.29 -29.27
C GLU A 172 -13.04 -29.67 -28.97
N ILE A 173 -14.34 -29.71 -28.66
CA ILE A 173 -15.15 -30.92 -28.42
C ILE A 173 -16.25 -30.98 -29.49
#